data_AF-A0A663LZE4-F1
#
_entry.id   AF-A0A663LZE4-F1
#
_cell.length_a   1.000
_cell.length_b   1.000
_cell.length_c   1.000
_cell.angle_alpha   90.00
_cell.angle_beta   90.00
_cell.angle_gamma   90.00
#
_symmetry.space_group_name_H-M   'P 1'
#
loop_
_entity.id
_entity.type
_entity.pdbx_description
1 polymer ?
#
loop_
_entity_poly.entity_id
_entity_poly.type
_entity_poly.pdbx_seq_one_letter_code
_entity_poly.pdbx_strand_id
1 'polypeptide(L)'
;MRTQKCYAVKPNINEFLDIARRTYTEIVDDIAGMITQLAEKYSLPMKTSFSSARGFFIQMNADCATLPNGQLPSEFTKITKMKNTYSFTSADLIKMNERCQESLREIYHMTYLVVCKLLNEIYEHIHCLYKLSDIVSMLDMLLSFAHACTLSDYGKFLP
;
A
#
# COMPACT_ATOMS: atom_id res chain seq x y z
N MET A 1 -4.05 -2.53 -1.66
CA MET A 1 -3.08 -2.42 -2.77
C MET A 1 -2.02 -1.32 -2.62
N ARG A 2 -2.30 -0.13 -2.06
CA ARG A 2 -1.31 0.98 -1.89
C ARG A 2 -0.03 0.54 -1.15
N THR A 3 -0.18 -0.04 0.04
CA THR A 3 0.94 -0.54 0.84
C THR A 3 1.73 -1.64 0.13
N GLN A 4 1.03 -2.59 -0.50
CA GLN A 4 1.70 -3.68 -1.25
C GLN A 4 2.55 -3.14 -2.41
N LYS A 5 2.07 -2.13 -3.14
CA LYS A 5 2.83 -1.51 -4.24
C LYS A 5 3.98 -0.63 -3.73
N CYS A 6 3.77 0.16 -2.67
CA CYS A 6 4.82 0.99 -2.08
C CYS A 6 6.02 0.17 -1.57
N TYR A 7 5.78 -1.04 -1.04
CA TYR A 7 6.80 -1.87 -0.40
C TYR A 7 7.07 -3.18 -1.14
N ALA A 8 6.76 -3.25 -2.44
CA ALA A 8 7.03 -4.41 -3.27
C ALA A 8 8.53 -4.69 -3.43
N VAL A 9 9.34 -3.62 -3.52
CA VAL A 9 10.80 -3.69 -3.57
C VAL A 9 11.37 -3.62 -2.15
N LYS A 10 12.29 -4.51 -1.81
CA LYS A 10 12.95 -4.52 -0.49
C LYS A 10 13.70 -3.19 -0.22
N PRO A 11 13.87 -2.78 1.05
CA PRO A 11 14.73 -1.65 1.40
C PRO A 11 16.18 -1.89 0.95
N ASN A 12 16.94 -0.81 0.75
CA ASN A 12 18.35 -0.78 0.36
C ASN A 12 18.64 -1.32 -1.05
N ILE A 13 17.61 -1.48 -1.89
CA ILE A 13 17.78 -1.83 -3.32
C ILE A 13 17.95 -0.58 -4.18
N ASN A 14 17.29 0.52 -3.82
CA ASN A 14 17.38 1.78 -4.53
C ASN A 14 17.25 2.93 -3.51
N GLU A 15 18.33 3.71 -3.35
CA GLU A 15 18.39 4.78 -2.35
C GLU A 15 17.36 5.89 -2.60
N PHE A 16 17.12 6.24 -3.87
CA PHE A 16 16.11 7.24 -4.22
C PHE A 16 14.69 6.78 -3.87
N LEU A 17 14.38 5.51 -4.08
CA LEU A 17 13.10 4.91 -3.70
C LEU A 17 12.92 4.94 -2.18
N ASP A 18 13.98 4.67 -1.42
CA ASP A 18 13.94 4.70 0.04
C ASP A 18 13.82 6.14 0.59
N ILE A 19 14.47 7.12 -0.06
CA ILE A 19 14.27 8.54 0.23
C ILE A 19 12.81 8.93 -0.03
N ALA A 20 12.24 8.57 -1.18
CA ALA A 20 10.86 8.90 -1.51
C ALA A 20 9.86 8.27 -0.53
N ARG A 21 10.10 7.03 -0.08
CA ARG A 21 9.31 6.37 0.98
C ARG A 21 9.40 7.09 2.32
N ARG A 22 10.57 7.62 2.67
CA ARG A 22 10.76 8.42 3.88
C ARG A 22 9.97 9.73 3.78
N THR A 23 10.12 10.47 2.68
CA THR A 23 9.37 11.70 2.43
C THR A 23 7.86 11.46 2.47
N TYR A 24 7.38 10.35 1.92
CA TYR A 24 5.97 9.97 2.03
C TYR A 24 5.52 9.80 3.49
N THR A 25 6.34 9.14 4.32
CA THR A 25 6.06 8.91 5.74
C THR A 25 6.05 10.23 6.51
N GLU A 26 7.04 11.09 6.27
CA GLU A 26 7.13 12.44 6.86
C GLU A 26 5.88 13.27 6.53
N ILE A 27 5.39 13.25 5.28
CA ILE A 27 4.16 13.96 4.91
C ILE A 27 2.94 13.41 5.66
N VAL A 28 2.85 12.10 5.85
CA VAL A 28 1.73 11.49 6.60
C VAL A 28 1.78 11.88 8.08
N ASP A 29 2.97 11.92 8.66
CA ASP A 29 3.20 12.35 10.03
C ASP A 29 2.88 13.85 10.20
N ASP A 30 3.29 14.69 9.26
CA ASP A 30 2.94 16.12 9.20
C ASP A 30 1.42 16.35 9.14
N ILE A 31 0.69 15.53 8.35
CA ILE A 31 -0.78 15.58 8.29
C ILE A 31 -1.39 15.23 9.65
N ALA A 32 -0.89 14.18 10.31
CA ALA A 32 -1.39 13.80 11.63
C ALA A 32 -1.09 14.86 12.69
N GLY A 33 0.11 15.47 12.65
CA GLY A 33 0.50 16.57 13.51
C GLY A 33 -0.37 17.81 13.31
N MET A 34 -0.60 18.22 12.06
CA MET A 34 -1.51 19.33 11.73
C MET A 34 -2.91 19.12 12.32
N ILE A 35 -3.48 17.93 12.15
CA ILE A 35 -4.83 17.64 12.65
C ILE A 35 -4.86 17.64 14.19
N THR A 36 -3.79 17.20 14.84
CA THR A 36 -3.66 17.26 16.31
C THR A 36 -3.63 18.71 16.80
N GLN A 37 -2.85 19.58 16.14
CA GLN A 37 -2.82 21.02 16.47
C GLN A 37 -4.18 21.69 16.26
N LEU A 38 -4.91 21.31 15.22
CA LEU A 38 -6.28 21.79 14.99
C LEU A 38 -7.26 21.29 16.05
N ALA A 39 -7.13 20.03 16.50
CA ALA A 39 -7.92 19.47 17.58
C ALA A 39 -7.73 20.27 18.88
N GLU A 40 -6.48 20.59 19.22
CA GLU A 40 -6.12 21.38 20.41
C GLU A 40 -6.61 22.83 20.29
N LYS A 41 -6.31 23.50 19.17
CA LYS A 41 -6.68 24.91 18.90
C LYS A 41 -8.17 25.17 19.08
N TYR A 42 -9.01 24.23 18.63
CA TYR A 42 -10.47 24.36 18.72
C TYR A 42 -11.08 23.59 19.88
N SER A 43 -10.27 22.84 20.65
CA SER A 43 -10.75 21.94 21.70
C SER A 43 -11.85 20.98 21.21
N LEU A 44 -11.69 20.47 19.99
CA LEU A 44 -12.64 19.56 19.34
C LEU A 44 -12.01 18.17 19.16
N PRO A 45 -12.78 17.08 19.32
CA PRO A 45 -12.28 15.70 19.19
C PRO A 45 -12.11 15.30 17.71
N MET A 46 -11.13 15.92 17.04
CA MET A 46 -10.79 15.65 15.64
C MET A 46 -9.91 14.40 15.52
N LYS A 47 -10.13 13.62 14.47
CA LYS A 47 -9.35 12.44 14.12
C LYS A 47 -8.99 12.46 12.64
N THR A 48 -7.77 12.06 12.34
CA THR A 48 -7.32 11.82 10.97
C THR A 48 -8.01 10.57 10.43
N SER A 49 -8.62 10.69 9.26
CA SER A 49 -9.26 9.59 8.54
C SER A 49 -8.82 9.58 7.08
N PHE A 50 -8.90 8.43 6.41
CA PHE A 50 -8.44 8.27 5.03
C PHE A 50 -9.46 7.52 4.19
N SER A 51 -9.63 7.96 2.93
CA SER A 51 -10.41 7.26 1.92
C SER A 51 -9.68 7.31 0.58
N SER A 52 -9.69 6.21 -0.17
CA SER A 52 -9.06 6.14 -1.49
C SER A 52 -9.60 7.18 -2.49
N ALA A 53 -10.86 7.59 -2.36
CA ALA A 53 -11.49 8.55 -3.27
C ALA A 53 -11.18 10.01 -2.93
N ARG A 54 -10.90 10.32 -1.65
CA ARG A 54 -10.82 11.70 -1.13
C ARG A 54 -9.49 12.05 -0.48
N GLY A 55 -8.59 11.07 -0.28
CA GLY A 55 -7.37 11.25 0.48
C GLY A 55 -7.63 11.28 1.99
N PHE A 56 -6.72 11.94 2.72
CA PHE A 56 -6.87 12.23 4.13
C PHE A 56 -7.94 13.32 4.36
N PHE A 57 -8.76 13.13 5.38
CA PHE A 57 -9.80 14.06 5.79
C PHE A 57 -9.93 14.05 7.32
N ILE A 58 -10.57 15.08 7.85
CA ILE A 58 -10.79 15.22 9.30
C ILE A 58 -12.17 14.65 9.61
N GLN A 59 -12.23 13.82 10.65
CA GLN A 59 -13.48 13.27 11.16
C GLN A 59 -13.63 13.61 12.64
N MET A 60 -14.82 14.02 13.06
CA MET A 60 -15.15 14.15 14.48
C MET A 60 -16.50 13.48 14.76
N ASN A 61 -16.62 12.91 15.96
CA ASN A 61 -17.91 12.48 16.49
C ASN A 61 -18.38 13.59 17.43
N ALA A 62 -19.53 14.20 17.12
CA ALA A 62 -20.01 15.35 17.86
C ALA A 62 -21.54 15.30 17.96
N ASP A 63 -22.03 15.10 19.19
CA ASP A 63 -23.38 15.48 19.55
C ASP A 63 -23.49 17.02 19.48
N CYS A 64 -24.67 17.55 19.15
CA CYS A 64 -24.90 18.98 18.90
C CYS A 64 -24.37 19.93 20.00
N ALA A 65 -24.18 19.43 21.22
CA ALA A 65 -23.71 20.18 22.40
C ALA A 65 -22.19 20.43 22.45
N THR A 66 -21.36 19.71 21.67
CA THR A 66 -19.88 19.86 21.74
C THR A 66 -19.32 20.95 20.83
N LEU A 67 -20.17 21.62 20.04
CA LEU A 67 -19.75 22.69 19.13
C LEU A 67 -19.96 24.06 19.80
N PRO A 68 -18.93 24.88 20.00
CA PRO A 68 -19.11 26.26 20.44
C PRO A 68 -20.00 26.98 19.41
N ASN A 69 -21.18 27.44 19.85
CA ASN A 69 -22.22 28.08 19.02
C ASN A 69 -22.82 27.21 17.90
N GLY A 70 -22.61 25.89 17.92
CA GLY A 70 -23.18 24.98 16.91
C GLY A 70 -22.54 25.09 15.51
N GLN A 71 -21.44 25.84 15.35
CA GLN A 71 -20.79 26.08 14.07
C GLN A 71 -19.33 25.60 14.07
N LEU A 72 -18.93 24.98 12.96
CA LEU A 72 -17.54 24.63 12.71
C LEU A 72 -16.74 25.88 12.30
N PRO A 73 -15.44 25.97 12.64
CA PRO A 73 -14.56 27.03 12.17
C PRO A 73 -14.61 27.23 10.65
N SER A 74 -14.52 28.49 10.20
CA SER A 74 -14.61 28.87 8.78
C SER A 74 -13.43 28.40 7.92
N GLU A 75 -12.33 28.00 8.53
CA GLU A 75 -11.20 27.35 7.84
C GLU A 75 -11.54 25.94 7.32
N PHE A 76 -12.63 25.33 7.81
CA PHE A 76 -13.10 24.03 7.34
C PHE A 76 -14.04 24.15 6.15
N THR A 77 -13.85 23.26 5.19
CA THR A 77 -14.60 23.19 3.94
C THR A 77 -15.05 21.76 3.66
N LYS A 78 -15.94 21.59 2.68
CA LYS A 78 -16.52 20.29 2.29
C LYS A 78 -17.11 19.51 3.48
N ILE A 79 -17.80 20.22 4.38
CA ILE A 79 -18.39 19.65 5.58
C ILE A 79 -19.53 18.71 5.18
N THR A 80 -19.45 17.46 5.61
CA THR A 80 -20.46 16.42 5.42
C THR A 80 -20.84 15.87 6.80
N LYS A 81 -22.14 15.75 7.08
CA LYS A 81 -22.64 15.12 8.30
C LYS A 81 -23.31 13.79 7.95
N MET A 82 -22.86 12.71 8.56
CA MET A 82 -23.51 11.41 8.52
C MET A 82 -23.82 10.94 9.94
N LYS A 83 -25.10 10.90 10.30
CA LYS A 83 -25.55 10.60 11.67
C LYS A 83 -24.89 11.53 12.70
N ASN A 84 -24.02 10.99 13.56
CA ASN A 84 -23.30 11.71 14.61
C ASN A 84 -21.83 12.02 14.25
N THR A 85 -21.47 11.78 13.00
CA THR A 85 -20.11 11.93 12.51
C THR A 85 -20.06 13.07 11.50
N TYR A 86 -19.18 14.02 11.74
CA TYR A 86 -18.85 15.07 10.81
C TYR A 86 -17.55 14.73 10.11
N SER A 87 -17.49 15.00 8.81
CA SER A 87 -16.30 14.86 7.99
C SER A 87 -16.06 16.14 7.22
N PHE A 88 -14.85 16.67 7.28
CA PHE A 88 -14.50 17.95 6.64
C PHE A 88 -13.01 17.97 6.29
N THR A 89 -12.58 19.02 5.60
CA THR A 89 -11.19 19.24 5.23
C THR A 89 -10.83 20.72 5.36
N SER A 90 -9.57 21.07 5.19
CA SER A 90 -9.09 22.45 5.13
C SER A 90 -8.27 22.67 3.85
N ALA A 91 -8.01 23.93 3.50
CA ALA A 91 -7.17 24.24 2.35
C ALA A 91 -5.75 23.64 2.48
N ASP A 92 -5.20 23.66 3.70
CA ASP A 92 -3.86 23.12 3.95
C ASP A 92 -3.83 21.59 3.91
N LEU A 93 -4.89 20.92 4.38
CA LEU A 93 -5.02 19.47 4.25
C LEU A 93 -5.16 19.03 2.78
N ILE A 94 -5.84 19.83 1.95
CA ILE A 94 -5.91 19.58 0.50
C ILE A 94 -4.50 19.64 -0.12
N LYS A 95 -3.72 20.69 0.19
CA LYS A 95 -2.32 20.81 -0.30
C LYS A 95 -1.44 19.65 0.17
N MET A 96 -1.55 19.24 1.43
CA MET A 96 -0.78 18.10 1.95
C MET A 96 -1.19 16.78 1.29
N ASN A 97 -2.48 16.59 0.98
CA ASN A 97 -2.94 15.45 0.20
C ASN A 97 -2.34 15.43 -1.21
N GLU A 98 -2.26 16.59 -1.88
CA GLU A 98 -1.63 16.68 -3.19
C GLU A 98 -0.15 16.28 -3.14
N ARG A 99 0.61 16.81 -2.17
CA ARG A 99 2.02 16.42 -1.91
C ARG A 99 2.16 14.93 -1.64
N CYS A 100 1.25 14.38 -0.83
CA CYS A 100 1.20 12.96 -0.50
C CYS A 100 0.95 12.09 -1.75
N GLN A 101 0.03 12.48 -2.62
CA GLN A 101 -0.24 11.78 -3.88
C GLN A 101 0.94 11.89 -4.86
N GLU A 102 1.59 13.04 -4.93
CA GLU A 102 2.78 13.22 -5.76
C GLU A 102 3.93 12.31 -5.32
N SER A 103 4.22 12.27 -4.02
CA SER A 103 5.22 11.37 -3.44
C SER A 103 4.91 9.90 -3.75
N LEU A 104 3.64 9.47 -3.69
CA LEU A 104 3.27 8.11 -4.11
C LEU A 104 3.52 7.84 -5.59
N ARG A 105 3.18 8.79 -6.47
CA ARG A 105 3.41 8.63 -7.91
C ARG A 105 4.89 8.39 -8.19
N GLU A 106 5.75 9.14 -7.49
CA GLU A 106 7.19 9.00 -7.58
C GLU A 106 7.66 7.62 -7.09
N ILE A 107 7.18 7.18 -5.92
CA ILE A 107 7.46 5.82 -5.41
C ILE A 107 7.07 4.75 -6.43
N TYR A 108 5.89 4.86 -7.05
CA TYR A 108 5.44 3.90 -8.04
C TYR A 108 6.29 3.92 -9.31
N HIS A 109 6.68 5.10 -9.76
CA HIS A 109 7.56 5.24 -10.92
C HIS A 109 8.92 4.60 -10.67
N MET A 110 9.57 4.92 -9.54
CA MET A 110 10.85 4.33 -9.17
C MET A 110 10.76 2.82 -8.97
N THR A 111 9.70 2.33 -8.31
CA THR A 111 9.44 0.89 -8.14
C THR A 111 9.36 0.20 -9.49
N TYR A 112 8.64 0.79 -10.44
CA TYR A 112 8.53 0.26 -11.80
C TYR A 112 9.89 0.17 -12.49
N LEU A 113 10.74 1.20 -12.40
CA LEU A 113 12.08 1.19 -12.99
C LEU A 113 12.96 0.08 -12.40
N VAL A 114 12.93 -0.12 -11.09
CA VAL A 114 13.67 -1.21 -10.42
C VAL A 114 13.19 -2.58 -10.91
N VAL A 115 11.87 -2.78 -11.02
CA VAL A 115 11.29 -4.03 -11.52
C VAL A 115 11.65 -4.28 -12.98
N CYS A 116 11.60 -3.26 -13.85
CA CYS A 116 12.02 -3.39 -15.25
C CYS A 116 13.48 -3.79 -15.37
N LYS A 117 14.36 -3.19 -14.56
CA LYS A 117 15.78 -3.57 -14.53
C LYS A 117 15.96 -5.03 -14.14
N LEU A 118 15.31 -5.47 -13.06
CA LEU A 118 15.34 -6.86 -12.61
C LEU A 118 14.83 -7.82 -13.69
N LEU A 119 13.73 -7.49 -14.36
CA LEU A 119 13.18 -8.32 -15.44
C LEU A 119 14.16 -8.45 -16.60
N ASN A 120 14.84 -7.37 -16.98
CA ASN A 120 15.85 -7.43 -18.03
C ASN A 120 17.01 -8.36 -17.65
N GLU A 121 17.51 -8.28 -16.41
CA GLU A 121 18.55 -9.19 -15.90
C GLU A 121 18.09 -10.66 -15.91
N ILE A 122 16.82 -10.93 -15.56
CA ILE A 122 16.24 -12.28 -15.62
C ILE A 122 16.15 -12.76 -17.08
N TYR A 123 15.76 -11.88 -18.01
CA TYR A 123 15.61 -12.25 -19.42
C TYR A 123 16.92 -12.65 -20.09
N GLU A 124 18.05 -12.09 -19.68
CA GLU A 124 19.37 -12.54 -20.12
C GLU A 124 19.65 -14.02 -19.76
N HIS A 125 19.00 -14.53 -18.73
CA HIS A 125 19.14 -15.90 -18.23
C HIS A 125 17.92 -16.79 -18.50
N ILE A 126 16.96 -16.35 -19.32
CA ILE A 126 15.69 -17.06 -19.48
C ILE A 126 15.85 -18.50 -19.98
N HIS A 127 16.87 -18.77 -20.81
CA HIS A 127 17.11 -20.09 -21.38
C HIS A 127 17.48 -21.15 -20.33
N CYS A 128 18.31 -20.80 -19.34
CA CYS A 128 18.68 -21.75 -18.29
C CYS A 128 17.51 -22.03 -17.35
N LEU A 129 16.63 -21.05 -17.13
CA LEU A 129 15.39 -21.23 -16.36
C LEU A 129 14.43 -22.21 -17.08
N TYR A 130 14.28 -22.11 -18.40
CA TYR A 130 13.50 -23.09 -19.17
C TYR A 130 14.10 -24.50 -19.08
N LYS A 131 15.42 -24.65 -19.30
CA LYS A 131 16.09 -25.95 -19.15
C LYS A 131 15.91 -26.55 -17.76
N LEU A 132 16.02 -25.74 -16.72
CA LEU A 132 15.78 -26.19 -15.35
C LEU A 132 14.34 -26.67 -15.17
N SER A 133 13.36 -25.94 -15.71
CA SER A 133 11.95 -26.34 -15.69
C SER A 133 11.73 -27.70 -16.39
N ASP A 134 12.36 -27.93 -17.55
CA ASP A 134 12.25 -29.20 -18.27
C ASP A 134 12.85 -30.36 -17.47
N ILE A 135 14.03 -30.15 -16.85
CA ILE A 135 14.68 -31.19 -16.03
C ILE A 135 13.83 -31.51 -14.80
N VAL A 136 13.35 -30.48 -14.08
CA VAL A 136 12.55 -30.67 -12.85
C VAL A 136 11.24 -31.36 -13.17
N SER A 137 10.55 -30.97 -14.25
CA SER A 137 9.29 -31.60 -14.66
C SER A 137 9.46 -33.07 -15.09
N MET A 138 10.53 -33.38 -15.82
CA MET A 138 10.84 -34.77 -16.19
C MET A 138 11.14 -35.62 -14.95
N LEU A 139 11.91 -35.07 -13.99
CA LEU A 139 12.23 -35.77 -12.75
C LEU A 139 10.97 -36.00 -11.89
N ASP A 140 10.08 -35.02 -11.79
CA ASP A 140 8.80 -35.13 -11.09
C ASP A 140 7.89 -36.20 -11.71
N MET A 141 7.85 -36.28 -13.04
CA MET A 141 7.13 -37.33 -13.76
C MET A 141 7.70 -38.72 -13.47
N LEU A 142 9.02 -38.90 -13.57
CA LEU A 142 9.68 -40.19 -13.30
C LEU A 142 9.48 -40.64 -11.86
N LEU A 143 9.59 -39.70 -10.90
CA LEU A 143 9.31 -39.96 -9.49
C LEU A 143 7.86 -40.40 -9.28
N SER A 144 6.91 -39.72 -9.94
CA SER A 144 5.49 -40.08 -9.88
C SER A 144 5.23 -41.49 -10.42
N PHE A 145 5.88 -41.89 -11.51
CA PHE A 145 5.79 -43.26 -12.03
C PHE A 145 6.41 -44.29 -11.08
N ALA A 146 7.60 -44.03 -10.53
CA ALA A 146 8.23 -44.91 -9.56
C ALA A 146 7.35 -45.07 -8.30
N HIS A 147 6.74 -43.97 -7.84
CA HIS A 147 5.82 -43.97 -6.71
C HIS A 147 4.55 -44.79 -7.01
N ALA A 148 3.95 -44.60 -8.19
CA ALA A 148 2.79 -45.37 -8.63
C ALA A 148 3.11 -46.88 -8.71
N CYS A 149 4.27 -47.26 -9.26
CA CYS A 149 4.75 -48.65 -9.28
C CYS A 149 5.06 -49.23 -7.90
N THR A 150 5.37 -48.39 -6.90
CA THR A 150 5.61 -48.85 -5.52
C THR A 150 4.30 -49.09 -4.77
N LEU A 151 3.29 -48.24 -5.02
CA LEU A 151 1.97 -48.35 -4.40
C LEU A 151 1.06 -49.37 -5.08
N SER A 152 1.32 -49.68 -6.34
CA SER A 152 0.50 -50.58 -7.15
C SER A 152 1.34 -51.78 -7.58
N ASP A 153 0.74 -52.97 -7.67
CA ASP A 153 1.40 -54.24 -8.00
C ASP A 153 1.86 -54.37 -9.49
N TYR A 154 2.28 -53.27 -10.14
CA TYR A 154 2.65 -53.24 -11.56
C TYR A 154 3.87 -54.13 -11.92
N GLY A 155 4.59 -54.65 -10.93
CA GLY A 155 5.78 -55.49 -11.11
C GLY A 155 5.55 -57.00 -10.92
N LYS A 156 4.33 -57.49 -10.67
CA LYS A 156 4.07 -58.93 -10.61
C LYS A 156 4.05 -59.51 -12.02
N PHE A 157 5.17 -60.10 -12.44
CA PHE A 157 5.16 -61.11 -13.50
C PHE A 157 4.28 -62.28 -13.00
N LEU A 158 3.11 -62.45 -13.63
CA LEU A 158 2.30 -63.66 -13.46
C LEU A 158 3.14 -64.87 -13.89
N PRO A 159 3.18 -65.96 -13.08
CA PRO A 159 3.95 -67.16 -13.39
C PRO A 159 3.43 -67.89 -14.64
#